data_AF-A0A1F6FND0-F1
#
_entry.id   AF-A0A1F6FND0-F1
#
_cell.length_a   1.000
_cell.length_b   1.000
_cell.length_c   1.000
_cell.angle_alpha   90.00
_cell.angle_beta   90.00
_cell.angle_gamma   90.00
#
_symmetry.space_group_name_H-M   'P 1'
#
loop_
_entity.id
_entity.type
_entity.pdbx_description
1 polymer ?
#
loop_
_entity_poly.entity_id
_entity_poly.type
_entity_poly.pdbx_seq_one_letter_code
_entity_poly.pdbx_strand_id
1 'polypeptide(L)'
;MSAKTLLKQKGIDPNKPVLQISREEALAGIMEAIKEYCPNVKIEKMPKKDLEGLIDSLGEKIINYHPENYHQERSALLSYIKELKRCGLTNKEEDAIDFC
;
A
#
# COMPACT_ATOMS: atom_id res chain seq x y z
N MET A 1 -8.05 -8.07 -9.00
CA MET A 1 -6.74 -8.04 -9.71
C MET A 1 -5.67 -8.47 -8.71
N SER A 2 -4.65 -9.25 -9.10
CA SER A 2 -3.56 -9.62 -8.18
C SER A 2 -2.42 -8.59 -8.18
N ALA A 3 -1.64 -8.53 -7.10
CA ALA A 3 -0.46 -7.66 -6.98
C ALA A 3 0.51 -7.80 -8.16
N LYS A 4 0.89 -9.04 -8.49
CA LYS A 4 1.74 -9.35 -9.65
C LYS A 4 1.21 -8.78 -10.97
N THR A 5 -0.11 -8.89 -11.19
CA THR A 5 -0.75 -8.39 -12.41
C THR A 5 -0.68 -6.87 -12.48
N LEU A 6 -0.97 -6.18 -11.37
CA LEU A 6 -0.91 -4.72 -11.28
C LEU A 6 0.52 -4.21 -11.49
N LEU A 7 1.51 -4.85 -10.87
CA LEU A 7 2.93 -4.49 -11.02
C LEU A 7 3.38 -4.62 -12.47
N LYS A 8 3.06 -5.74 -13.13
CA LYS A 8 3.33 -5.93 -14.56
C LYS A 8 2.65 -4.88 -15.42
N GLN A 9 1.37 -4.58 -15.17
CA GLN A 9 0.64 -3.54 -15.90
C GLN A 9 1.29 -2.15 -15.77
N LYS A 10 1.87 -1.84 -14.61
CA LYS A 10 2.55 -0.57 -14.33
C LYS A 10 4.03 -0.57 -14.75
N GLY A 11 4.56 -1.69 -15.25
CA GLY A 11 5.98 -1.83 -15.56
C GLY A 11 6.88 -1.69 -14.33
N ILE A 12 6.42 -2.20 -13.19
CA ILE A 12 7.16 -2.24 -11.92
C ILE A 12 7.71 -3.66 -11.76
N ASP A 13 9.00 -3.80 -11.45
CA ASP A 13 9.62 -5.10 -11.20
C ASP A 13 9.05 -5.72 -9.90
N PRO A 14 8.33 -6.86 -9.99
CA PRO A 14 7.76 -7.51 -8.83
C PRO A 14 8.80 -8.13 -7.89
N ASN A 15 10.00 -8.45 -8.39
CA ASN A 15 11.03 -9.14 -7.62
C ASN A 15 12.02 -8.18 -6.96
N LYS A 16 11.94 -6.87 -7.24
CA LYS A 16 12.80 -5.90 -6.55
C LYS A 16 12.55 -6.01 -5.04
N PRO A 17 13.60 -6.07 -4.22
CA PRO A 17 13.45 -6.19 -2.78
C PRO A 17 12.92 -4.89 -2.14
N VAL A 18 12.05 -5.08 -1.16
CA VAL A 18 11.57 -4.11 -0.18
C VAL A 18 11.97 -4.66 1.19
N LEU A 19 13.14 -4.22 1.69
CA LEU A 19 13.80 -4.81 2.84
C LEU A 19 14.06 -6.32 2.66
N GLN A 20 13.26 -7.18 3.29
CA GLN A 20 13.40 -8.64 3.30
C GLN A 20 12.35 -9.36 2.43
N ILE A 21 11.39 -8.62 1.86
CA ILE A 21 10.31 -9.15 1.02
C ILE A 21 10.41 -8.59 -0.40
N SER A 22 9.69 -9.19 -1.34
CA SER A 22 9.55 -8.69 -2.71
C SER A 22 8.52 -7.56 -2.80
N ARG A 23 8.59 -6.73 -3.85
CA ARG A 23 7.52 -5.77 -4.18
C ARG A 23 6.16 -6.45 -4.41
N GLU A 24 6.15 -7.68 -4.90
CA GLU A 24 4.92 -8.48 -5.05
C GLU A 24 4.27 -8.77 -3.69
N GLU A 25 5.04 -9.25 -2.72
CA GLU A 25 4.57 -9.52 -1.36
C GLU A 25 4.16 -8.23 -0.64
N ALA A 26 4.98 -7.18 -0.76
CA ALA A 26 4.70 -5.87 -0.16
C ALA A 26 3.38 -5.29 -0.69
N LEU A 27 3.17 -5.32 -2.00
CA LEU A 27 1.93 -4.84 -2.60
C LEU A 27 0.74 -5.75 -2.21
N ALA A 28 0.93 -7.06 -2.11
CA ALA A 28 -0.13 -7.97 -1.67
C ALA A 28 -0.63 -7.61 -0.27
N GLY A 29 0.28 -7.37 0.69
CA GLY A 29 -0.09 -6.92 2.03
C GLY A 29 -0.85 -5.59 2.01
N ILE A 30 -0.34 -4.60 1.26
CA ILE A 30 -1.00 -3.30 1.10
C ILE A 30 -2.42 -3.45 0.50
N MET A 31 -2.59 -4.34 -0.48
CA MET A 31 -3.90 -4.59 -1.10
C MET A 31 -4.89 -5.24 -0.14
N GLU A 32 -4.45 -6.14 0.74
CA GLU A 32 -5.32 -6.70 1.80
C GLU A 32 -5.69 -5.62 2.83
N ALA A 33 -4.75 -4.77 3.24
CA ALA A 33 -5.05 -3.64 4.13
C ALA A 33 -6.05 -2.64 3.50
N ILE A 34 -5.88 -2.33 2.20
CA ILE A 34 -6.85 -1.49 1.47
C ILE A 34 -8.23 -2.13 1.45
N LYS A 35 -8.32 -3.44 1.21
CA LYS A 35 -9.59 -4.16 1.17
C LYS A 35 -10.31 -4.14 2.52
N GLU A 36 -9.57 -4.22 3.62
CA GLU A 36 -10.10 -4.21 4.98
C GLU A 36 -10.54 -2.80 5.41
N TYR A 37 -9.69 -1.78 5.22
CA TYR A 37 -9.89 -0.45 5.82
C TYR A 37 -10.30 0.64 4.83
N CYS A 38 -10.00 0.47 3.54
CA CYS A 38 -10.21 1.49 2.51
C CYS A 38 -10.88 0.93 1.23
N PRO A 39 -12.04 0.24 1.34
CA PRO A 39 -12.62 -0.50 0.22
C PRO A 39 -12.99 0.36 -1.00
N ASN A 40 -13.11 1.69 -0.86
CA ASN A 40 -13.36 2.59 -2.00
C ASN A 40 -12.09 2.95 -2.78
N VAL A 41 -10.89 2.68 -2.25
CA VAL A 41 -9.62 2.98 -2.91
C VAL A 41 -9.40 2.05 -4.09
N LYS A 42 -9.28 2.67 -5.27
CA LYS A 42 -8.93 2.01 -6.53
C LYS A 42 -7.44 2.12 -6.79
N ILE A 43 -6.64 1.29 -6.12
CA ILE A 43 -5.18 1.34 -6.15
C ILE A 43 -4.61 1.21 -7.57
N GLU A 44 -5.33 0.56 -8.49
CA GLU A 44 -4.96 0.46 -9.90
C GLU A 44 -4.91 1.82 -10.62
N LYS A 45 -5.62 2.83 -10.10
CA LYS A 45 -5.57 4.20 -10.62
C LYS A 45 -4.33 4.98 -10.17
N MET A 46 -3.62 4.50 -9.15
CA MET A 46 -2.42 5.17 -8.65
C MET A 46 -1.35 5.25 -9.76
N PRO A 47 -0.72 6.42 -9.99
CA PRO A 47 0.38 6.55 -10.93
C PRO A 47 1.54 5.63 -10.56
N LYS A 48 2.31 5.16 -11.55
CA LYS A 48 3.45 4.25 -11.34
C LYS A 48 4.38 4.75 -10.23
N LYS A 49 4.82 6.02 -10.32
CA LYS A 49 5.77 6.61 -9.38
C LYS A 49 5.24 6.62 -7.95
N ASP A 50 3.96 6.98 -7.78
CA ASP A 50 3.31 7.04 -6.47
C ASP A 50 3.15 5.62 -5.90
N LEU A 51 2.79 4.64 -6.74
CA LEU A 51 2.66 3.24 -6.34
C LEU A 51 4.01 2.63 -5.95
N GLU A 52 5.08 2.90 -6.71
CA GLU A 52 6.44 2.47 -6.35
C GLU A 52 6.89 3.08 -5.02
N GLY A 53 6.61 4.36 -4.79
CA GLY A 53 6.90 5.02 -3.53
C GLY A 53 6.14 4.39 -2.36
N LEU A 54 4.83 4.13 -2.53
CA LEU A 54 4.01 3.50 -1.50
C LEU A 54 4.57 2.12 -1.13
N ILE A 55 4.87 1.28 -2.14
CA ILE A 55 5.41 -0.06 -1.93
C ILE A 55 6.78 0.00 -1.25
N ASP A 56 7.69 0.84 -1.75
CA ASP A 56 9.05 0.92 -1.20
C ASP A 56 9.03 1.49 0.24
N SER A 57 8.06 2.36 0.57
CA SER A 57 7.90 2.91 1.93
C SER A 57 7.54 1.84 2.98
N LEU A 58 6.91 0.73 2.57
CA LEU A 58 6.60 -0.38 3.48
C LEU A 58 7.87 -0.96 4.11
N GLY A 59 9.00 -0.96 3.41
CA GLY A 59 10.28 -1.43 3.93
C GLY A 59 10.70 -0.68 5.20
N GLU A 60 10.49 0.64 5.23
CA GLU A 60 10.74 1.45 6.42
C GLU A 60 9.70 1.16 7.52
N LYS A 61 8.44 0.89 7.15
CA LYS A 61 7.38 0.60 8.14
C LYS A 61 7.56 -0.75 8.81
N ILE A 62 8.05 -1.76 8.08
CA ILE A 62 8.36 -3.09 8.62
C ILE A 62 9.35 -3.01 9.79
N ILE A 63 10.29 -2.06 9.74
CA ILE A 63 11.27 -1.85 10.82
C ILE A 63 10.62 -1.18 12.04
N ASN A 64 9.70 -0.25 11.80
CA ASN A 64 9.20 0.68 12.82
C ASN A 64 7.85 0.29 13.45
N TYR A 65 7.12 -0.66 12.85
CA TYR A 65 5.79 -1.06 13.28
C TYR A 65 5.66 -2.58 13.37
N HIS A 66 4.86 -3.07 14.32
CA HIS A 66 4.55 -4.48 14.44
C HIS A 66 3.60 -4.95 13.31
N PRO A 67 3.61 -6.24 12.93
CA PRO A 67 2.77 -6.73 11.83
C PRO A 67 1.29 -6.90 12.20
N GLU A 68 0.93 -6.93 13.49
CA GLU A 68 -0.47 -7.13 13.91
C GLU A 68 -1.40 -6.04 13.36
N ASN A 69 -2.63 -6.44 13.01
CA ASN A 69 -3.69 -5.56 12.51
C ASN A 69 -3.25 -4.63 11.36
N TYR A 70 -2.34 -5.12 10.51
CA TYR A 70 -1.81 -4.38 9.37
C TYR A 70 -1.14 -3.05 9.74
N HIS A 71 -0.54 -2.89 10.94
CA HIS A 71 0.05 -1.60 11.34
C HIS A 71 1.17 -1.12 10.40
N GLN A 72 1.92 -2.06 9.80
CA GLN A 72 2.95 -1.74 8.81
C GLN A 72 2.34 -1.14 7.54
N GLU A 73 1.32 -1.80 6.98
CA GLU A 73 0.63 -1.37 5.76
C GLU A 73 -0.19 -0.11 6.00
N ARG A 74 -0.94 -0.04 7.11
CA ARG A 74 -1.70 1.15 7.49
C ARG A 74 -0.79 2.36 7.66
N SER A 75 0.40 2.19 8.26
CA SER A 75 1.40 3.26 8.36
C SER A 75 1.94 3.70 6.99
N ALA A 76 2.12 2.77 6.05
CA ALA A 76 2.49 3.09 4.68
C ALA A 76 1.36 3.86 3.97
N LEU A 77 0.11 3.44 4.13
CA LEU A 77 -1.07 4.13 3.59
C LEU A 77 -1.22 5.55 4.16
N LEU A 78 -1.03 5.73 5.47
CA LEU A 78 -1.06 7.04 6.14
C LEU A 78 0.02 8.00 5.57
N SER A 79 1.15 7.46 5.09
CA SER A 79 2.19 8.28 4.45
C SER A 79 1.82 8.74 3.03
N TYR A 80 0.72 8.22 2.47
CA TYR A 80 0.28 8.40 1.07
C TYR A 80 -1.19 8.86 0.96
N ILE A 81 -1.77 9.47 2.01
CA ILE A 81 -3.18 9.89 2.04
C ILE A 81 -3.57 10.75 0.84
N LYS A 82 -2.72 11.68 0.42
CA LYS A 82 -3.03 12.56 -0.72
C LYS A 82 -3.19 11.78 -2.02
N GLU A 83 -2.34 10.79 -2.25
CA GLU A 83 -2.38 9.88 -3.40
C GLU A 83 -3.60 8.96 -3.32
N LEU A 84 -3.91 8.45 -2.12
CA LEU A 84 -5.05 7.59 -1.87
C LEU A 84 -6.39 8.34 -2.06
N LYS A 85 -6.49 9.62 -1.66
CA LYS A 85 -7.67 10.47 -1.93
C LYS A 85 -7.92 10.62 -3.42
N ARG A 86 -6.87 10.77 -4.23
CA ARG A 86 -6.98 10.77 -5.70
C ARG A 86 -7.46 9.42 -6.25
N CYS A 87 -7.27 8.34 -5.49
CA CYS A 87 -7.71 6.99 -5.83
C CYS A 87 -9.08 6.62 -5.23
N GLY A 88 -9.73 7.48 -4.45
CA GLY A 88 -11.07 7.27 -3.90
C GLY A 88 -11.15 7.13 -2.38
N LEU A 89 -10.05 7.33 -1.64
CA LEU A 89 -10.08 7.32 -0.18
C LEU A 89 -11.02 8.40 0.37
N THR A 90 -11.93 7.99 1.24
CA THR A 90 -12.83 8.87 1.97
C THR A 90 -12.24 9.26 3.33
N ASN A 91 -12.71 10.36 3.91
CA ASN A 91 -12.26 10.76 5.26
C ASN A 91 -12.57 9.68 6.31
N LYS A 92 -13.70 8.97 6.19
CA LYS A 92 -14.05 7.87 7.11
C LYS A 92 -13.05 6.71 7.02
N GLU A 93 -12.55 6.41 5.83
CA GLU A 93 -11.54 5.35 5.64
C GLU A 93 -10.15 5.81 6.09
N GLU A 94 -9.83 7.10 5.93
CA GLU A 94 -8.64 7.72 6.52
C GLU A 94 -8.64 7.56 8.05
N ASP A 95 -9.75 7.89 8.71
CA ASP A 95 -9.93 7.70 10.15
C ASP A 95 -9.80 6.21 10.54
N ALA A 96 -10.21 5.29 9.66
CA ALA A 96 -10.13 3.85 9.91
C ALA A 96 -8.71 3.29 9.78
N ILE A 97 -7.83 3.89 8.96
CA ILE A 97 -6.43 3.49 8.89
C ILE A 97 -5.55 4.22 9.89
N ASP A 98 -6.00 5.32 10.49
CA ASP A 98 -5.37 5.89 11.67
C ASP A 98 -5.54 4.92 12.86
N PHE A 99 -4.43 4.58 13.51
CA PHE A 99 -4.38 3.62 14.62
C PHE A 99 -3.81 4.21 15.90
N CYS A 100 -3.95 5.53 16.06
CA CYS A 100 -3.77 6.19 17.35
C CYS A 100 -4.61 5.54 18.47
#